data_AF-A0A4S3LNQ5-F1
#
_entry.id   AF-A0A4S3LNQ5-F1
#
_cell.length_a   1.000
_cell.length_b   1.000
_cell.length_c   1.000
_cell.angle_alpha   90.00
_cell.angle_beta   90.00
_cell.angle_gamma   90.00
#
_symmetry.space_group_name_H-M   'P 1'
#
loop_
_entity.id
_entity.type
_entity.pdbx_description
1 polymer ?
#
loop_
_entity_poly.entity_id
_entity_poly.type
_entity_poly.pdbx_seq_one_letter_code
_entity_poly.pdbx_strand_id
1 'polypeptide(L)'
;MDGLSVSVVPKERAGMATGIFSTTRVAGEGISLAIVGAILAAMSHRALAAHFSSGELSQAAQRLATGNLTVTQQLIPEASTAQLQQLYAASLHPLLLCLMAITLFSALVVLLALKGNHQESDQVTAAGQKDLSP
;
A
#
# COMPACT_ATOMS: atom_id res chain seq x y z
N MET A 1 -4.39 1.92 -17.26
CA MET A 1 -4.27 3.39 -17.23
C MET A 1 -4.02 3.83 -18.68
N ASP A 2 -4.94 3.54 -19.60
CA ASP A 2 -4.59 3.46 -21.03
C ASP A 2 -5.74 3.91 -21.95
N GLY A 3 -6.21 5.14 -21.80
CA GLY A 3 -7.23 5.62 -22.74
C GLY A 3 -7.50 7.12 -22.74
N LEU A 4 -7.49 7.79 -21.59
CA LEU A 4 -7.94 9.19 -21.51
C LEU A 4 -6.80 10.23 -21.46
N SER A 5 -5.54 9.82 -21.27
CA SER A 5 -4.37 10.73 -21.32
C SER A 5 -3.70 10.80 -22.69
N VAL A 6 -4.15 10.00 -23.66
CA VAL A 6 -3.60 9.99 -25.04
C VAL A 6 -4.43 10.88 -25.99
N SER A 7 -5.62 11.35 -25.57
CA SER A 7 -6.48 12.17 -26.42
C SER A 7 -6.31 13.68 -26.25
N VAL A 8 -5.53 14.17 -25.27
CA VAL A 8 -5.41 15.61 -24.96
C VAL A 8 -3.98 16.16 -24.90
N VAL A 9 -2.96 15.41 -25.34
CA VAL A 9 -1.55 15.87 -25.36
C VAL A 9 -0.91 15.60 -26.73
N PRO A 10 -0.18 16.58 -27.33
CA PRO A 10 0.60 16.36 -28.55
C PRO A 10 1.53 15.15 -28.42
N LYS A 11 1.57 14.29 -29.45
CA LYS A 11 2.25 12.99 -29.44
C LYS A 11 3.75 13.09 -29.17
N GLU A 12 4.35 14.25 -29.39
CA GLU A 12 5.78 14.49 -29.17
C GLU A 12 6.17 14.60 -27.67
N ARG A 13 5.21 14.78 -26.75
CA ARG A 13 5.49 14.94 -25.29
C ARG A 13 4.84 13.90 -24.38
N ALA A 14 3.96 13.04 -24.91
CA ALA A 14 3.28 11.99 -24.13
C ALA A 14 4.25 10.98 -23.49
N GLY A 15 5.40 10.74 -24.14
CA GLY A 15 6.45 9.85 -23.63
C GLY A 15 7.15 10.37 -22.37
N MET A 16 7.44 11.68 -22.30
CA MET A 16 8.09 12.27 -21.11
C MET A 16 7.14 12.31 -19.90
N ALA A 17 5.87 12.63 -20.11
CA ALA A 17 4.87 12.63 -19.04
C ALA A 17 4.69 11.22 -18.44
N THR A 18 4.53 10.21 -19.29
CA THR A 18 4.41 8.80 -18.87
C THR A 18 5.65 8.31 -18.10
N GLY A 19 6.84 8.76 -18.50
CA GLY A 19 8.09 8.46 -17.80
C GLY A 19 8.14 8.95 -16.35
N ILE A 20 7.68 10.18 -16.09
CA ILE A 20 7.65 10.76 -14.73
C ILE A 20 6.61 10.04 -13.85
N PHE A 21 5.44 9.71 -14.39
CA PHE A 21 4.43 8.97 -13.63
C PHE A 21 4.88 7.54 -13.30
N SER A 22 5.53 6.86 -14.24
CA SER A 22 5.98 5.49 -14.04
C SER A 22 7.11 5.39 -13.01
N THR A 23 8.08 6.31 -13.04
CA THR A 23 9.16 6.34 -12.04
C THR A 23 8.65 6.67 -10.64
N THR A 24 7.77 7.68 -10.51
CA THR A 24 7.16 8.03 -9.23
C THR A 24 6.35 6.87 -8.66
N ARG A 25 5.62 6.14 -9.52
CA ARG A 25 4.87 4.95 -9.11
C ARG A 25 5.79 3.87 -8.56
N VAL A 26 6.83 3.47 -9.30
CA VAL A 26 7.75 2.40 -8.89
C VAL A 26 8.51 2.80 -7.62
N ALA A 27 8.96 4.04 -7.53
CA ALA A 27 9.59 4.56 -6.30
C ALA A 27 8.61 4.51 -5.12
N GLY A 28 7.35 4.87 -5.33
CA GLY A 28 6.28 4.80 -4.34
C GLY A 28 5.99 3.37 -3.85
N GLU A 29 5.96 2.39 -4.77
CA GLU A 29 5.79 0.97 -4.42
C GLU A 29 6.93 0.48 -3.50
N GLY A 30 8.18 0.86 -3.79
CA GLY A 30 9.34 0.52 -2.95
C GLY A 30 9.30 1.17 -1.56
N ILE A 31 8.99 2.46 -1.49
CA ILE A 31 8.84 3.18 -0.22
C ILE A 31 7.72 2.57 0.63
N SER A 32 6.61 2.19 -0.01
CA SER A 32 5.48 1.55 0.66
C SER A 32 5.89 0.23 1.33
N LEU A 33 6.61 -0.64 0.62
CA LEU A 33 7.10 -1.90 1.19
C LEU A 33 8.06 -1.67 2.36
N ALA A 34 8.95 -0.68 2.26
CA ALA A 34 9.87 -0.35 3.34
C ALA A 34 9.13 0.11 4.60
N ILE A 35 8.12 0.97 4.46
CA ILE A 35 7.30 1.46 5.57
C ILE A 35 6.51 0.30 6.20
N VAL A 36 5.84 -0.53 5.39
CA VAL A 36 5.06 -1.68 5.87
C VAL A 36 5.94 -2.67 6.62
N GLY A 37 7.14 -2.97 6.11
CA GLY A 37 8.12 -3.83 6.79
C GLY A 37 8.60 -3.25 8.12
N ALA A 38 8.87 -1.95 8.17
CA ALA A 38 9.27 -1.26 9.40
C ALA A 38 8.15 -1.29 10.46
N ILE A 39 6.90 -1.07 10.06
CA ILE A 39 5.73 -1.17 10.96
C ILE A 39 5.58 -2.60 11.48
N LEU A 40 5.68 -3.61 10.61
CA LEU A 40 5.59 -5.01 11.02
C LEU A 40 6.68 -5.39 12.03
N ALA A 41 7.92 -4.94 11.80
CA ALA A 41 9.03 -5.15 12.74
C ALA A 41 8.77 -4.47 14.09
N ALA A 42 8.25 -3.24 14.10
CA ALA A 42 7.90 -2.54 15.32
C ALA A 42 6.75 -3.23 16.09
N MET A 43 5.71 -3.70 15.39
CA MET A 43 4.61 -4.45 16.01
C MET A 43 5.10 -5.79 16.57
N SER A 44 5.93 -6.51 15.80
CA SER A 44 6.55 -7.77 16.22
C SER A 44 7.44 -7.58 17.45
N HIS A 45 8.18 -6.47 17.52
CA HIS A 45 8.99 -6.13 18.70
C HIS A 45 8.12 -5.95 19.94
N ARG A 46 7.01 -5.21 19.83
CA ARG A 46 6.07 -5.02 20.95
C ARG A 46 5.44 -6.34 21.38
N ALA A 47 5.07 -7.20 20.43
CA ALA A 47 4.53 -8.52 20.73
C ALA A 47 5.57 -9.38 21.47
N LEU A 48 6.82 -9.41 21.00
CA LEU A 48 7.90 -10.16 21.63
C LEU A 48 8.23 -9.63 23.02
N ALA A 49 8.34 -8.30 23.19
CA ALA A 49 8.67 -7.66 24.46
C ALA A 49 7.59 -7.86 25.54
N ALA A 50 6.35 -8.21 25.16
CA ALA A 50 5.29 -8.55 26.09
C ALA A 50 5.43 -9.97 26.68
N HIS A 51 6.19 -10.85 26.02
CA HIS A 51 6.34 -12.25 26.40
C HIS A 51 7.76 -12.64 26.80
N PHE A 52 8.77 -11.90 26.33
CA PHE A 52 10.18 -12.21 26.52
C PHE A 52 10.96 -10.95 26.91
N SER A 53 11.98 -11.15 27.73
CA SER A 53 12.93 -10.12 28.14
C SER A 53 14.35 -10.55 27.72
N SER A 54 14.64 -10.45 26.41
CA SER A 54 15.96 -10.73 25.83
C SER A 54 16.66 -9.44 25.40
N GLY A 55 17.99 -9.38 25.52
CA GLY A 55 18.78 -8.25 25.04
C GLY A 55 18.72 -8.03 23.53
N GLU A 56 18.37 -9.07 22.76
CA GLU A 56 18.36 -9.04 21.29
C GLU A 56 16.96 -8.98 20.66
N LEU A 57 15.95 -8.56 21.45
CA LEU A 57 14.55 -8.42 21.03
C LEU A 57 14.37 -7.64 19.72
N SER A 58 15.12 -6.55 19.52
CA SER A 58 15.06 -5.74 18.31
C SER A 58 15.49 -6.53 17.07
N GLN A 59 16.61 -7.26 17.16
CA GLN A 59 17.11 -8.08 16.07
C GLN A 59 16.18 -9.27 15.80
N ALA A 60 15.67 -9.92 16.85
CA ALA A 60 14.69 -10.99 16.74
C ALA A 60 13.40 -10.52 16.07
N ALA A 61 12.90 -9.33 16.40
CA ALA A 61 11.70 -8.76 15.80
C ALA A 61 11.86 -8.47 14.30
N GLN A 62 13.03 -7.97 13.88
CA GLN A 62 13.33 -7.77 12.46
C GLN A 62 13.37 -9.08 11.70
N ARG A 63 14.01 -10.11 12.28
CA ARG A 63 14.07 -11.46 11.68
C ARG A 63 12.68 -12.09 11.61
N LEU A 64 11.88 -11.94 12.65
CA LEU A 64 10.50 -12.40 12.69
C LEU A 64 9.62 -11.72 11.64
N ALA A 65 9.75 -10.39 11.48
CA ALA A 65 9.02 -9.64 10.46
C ALA A 65 9.36 -10.09 9.03
N THR A 66 10.59 -10.54 8.79
CA THR A 66 11.01 -11.17 7.52
C THR A 66 10.63 -12.65 7.38
N GLY A 67 9.96 -13.25 8.38
CA GLY A 67 9.54 -14.65 8.38
C GLY A 67 10.64 -15.65 8.77
N ASN A 68 11.80 -15.19 9.24
CA ASN A 68 12.90 -16.06 9.62
C ASN A 68 12.75 -16.57 11.06
N LEU A 69 11.91 -17.60 11.23
CA LEU A 69 11.62 -18.22 12.52
C LEU A 69 12.85 -18.89 13.14
N THR A 70 13.70 -19.52 12.31
CA THR A 70 14.90 -20.24 12.76
C THR A 70 15.89 -19.32 13.46
N VAL A 71 16.23 -18.19 12.84
CA VAL A 71 17.15 -17.21 13.43
C VAL A 71 16.52 -16.53 14.64
N THR A 72 15.20 -16.26 14.59
CA THR A 72 14.48 -15.69 15.74
C THR A 72 14.54 -16.63 16.94
N GLN A 73 14.38 -17.94 16.74
CA GLN A 73 14.47 -18.95 17.79
C GLN A 73 15.89 -19.10 18.35
N GLN A 74 16.93 -18.88 17.53
CA GLN A 74 18.31 -18.84 18.03
C GLN A 74 18.56 -17.62 18.95
N LEU A 75 17.92 -16.48 18.65
CA LEU A 75 18.00 -15.25 19.43
C LEU A 75 17.13 -15.29 20.71
N ILE A 76 16.06 -16.10 20.68
CA ILE A 76 15.15 -16.31 21.82
C ILE A 76 14.92 -17.82 21.98
N PRO A 77 15.88 -18.56 22.58
CA PRO A 77 15.79 -20.02 22.71
C PRO A 77 14.59 -20.49 23.54
N GLU A 78 14.10 -19.63 24.42
CA GLU A 78 12.93 -19.87 25.27
C GLU A 78 11.60 -19.87 24.49
N ALA A 79 11.58 -19.28 23.28
CA ALA A 79 10.38 -19.20 22.46
C ALA A 79 10.19 -20.49 21.65
N SER A 80 9.01 -21.11 21.77
CA SER A 80 8.63 -22.20 20.87
C SER A 80 8.31 -21.66 19.47
N THR A 81 8.54 -22.49 18.45
CA THR A 81 8.22 -22.14 17.05
C THR A 81 6.73 -21.81 16.87
N ALA A 82 5.84 -22.52 17.58
CA ALA A 82 4.40 -22.26 17.56
C ALA A 82 4.04 -20.88 18.15
N GLN A 83 4.69 -20.47 19.24
CA GLN A 83 4.50 -19.14 19.81
C GLN A 83 4.98 -18.04 18.84
N LEU A 84 6.16 -18.22 18.23
CA LEU A 84 6.67 -17.25 17.26
C LEU A 84 5.73 -17.07 16.06
N GLN A 85 5.14 -18.16 15.57
CA GLN A 85 4.12 -18.12 14.52
C GLN A 85 2.86 -17.36 14.96
N GLN A 86 2.38 -17.60 16.19
CA GLN A 86 1.23 -16.89 16.74
C GLN A 86 1.51 -15.39 16.89
N LEU A 87 2.67 -15.00 17.42
CA LEU A 87 3.05 -13.60 17.59
C LEU A 87 3.22 -12.89 16.24
N TYR A 88 3.78 -13.58 15.25
CA TYR A 88 3.85 -13.08 13.87
C TYR A 88 2.46 -12.85 13.28
N ALA A 89 1.57 -13.85 13.36
CA ALA A 89 0.21 -13.74 12.85
C ALA A 89 -0.58 -12.63 13.55
N ALA A 90 -0.44 -12.49 14.88
CA ALA A 90 -1.07 -11.43 15.66
C ALA A 90 -0.58 -10.03 15.28
N SER A 91 0.67 -9.90 14.84
CA SER A 91 1.25 -8.63 14.36
C SER A 91 0.85 -8.33 12.92
N LEU A 92 0.79 -9.35 12.07
CA LEU A 92 0.46 -9.22 10.65
C LEU A 92 -1.03 -8.93 10.42
N HIS A 93 -1.93 -9.54 11.19
CA HIS A 93 -3.37 -9.36 11.05
C HIS A 93 -3.84 -7.89 11.08
N PRO A 94 -3.52 -7.07 12.12
CA PRO A 94 -3.91 -5.66 12.14
C PRO A 94 -3.25 -4.85 11.03
N LEU A 95 -2.03 -5.21 10.60
CA LEU A 95 -1.37 -4.58 9.47
C LEU A 95 -2.13 -4.85 8.15
N LEU A 96 -2.58 -6.09 7.93
CA LEU A 96 -3.40 -6.46 6.76
C LEU A 96 -4.74 -5.73 6.77
N LEU A 97 -5.38 -5.57 7.93
CA LEU A 97 -6.60 -4.77 8.06
C LEU A 97 -6.35 -3.29 7.72
N CYS A 98 -5.23 -2.73 8.17
CA CYS A 98 -4.83 -1.37 7.81
C CYS A 98 -4.62 -1.22 6.29
N LEU A 99 -3.89 -2.15 5.68
CA LEU A 99 -3.69 -2.16 4.23
C LEU A 99 -5.00 -2.30 3.46
N MET A 100 -5.90 -3.18 3.91
CA MET A 100 -7.24 -3.32 3.35
C MET A 100 -8.02 -2.00 3.41
N ALA A 101 -7.98 -1.29 4.54
CA ALA A 101 -8.63 0.00 4.69
C ALA A 101 -8.05 1.05 3.73
N ILE A 102 -6.73 1.10 3.55
CA ILE A 102 -6.06 1.98 2.59
C ILE A 102 -6.49 1.63 1.15
N THR A 103 -6.58 0.35 0.80
CA THR A 103 -7.06 -0.10 -0.52
C THR A 103 -8.50 0.32 -0.77
N LEU A 104 -9.40 0.14 0.20
CA LEU A 104 -10.80 0.56 0.10
C LEU A 104 -10.92 2.08 -0.03
N PHE A 105 -10.13 2.84 0.74
CA PHE A 105 -10.07 4.28 0.64
C PHE A 105 -9.61 4.74 -0.75
N SER A 106 -8.54 4.15 -1.28
CA SER A 106 -8.05 4.43 -2.63
C SER A 106 -9.12 4.13 -3.70
N ALA A 107 -9.80 2.99 -3.59
CA ALA A 107 -10.89 2.62 -4.48
C ALA A 107 -12.05 3.64 -4.43
N LEU A 108 -12.41 4.12 -3.23
CA LEU A 108 -13.44 5.16 -3.06
C LEU A 108 -13.04 6.48 -3.73
N VAL A 109 -11.78 6.91 -3.54
CA VAL A 109 -11.25 8.14 -4.18
C VAL A 109 -11.33 8.02 -5.71
N VAL A 110 -10.93 6.88 -6.27
CA VAL A 110 -11.02 6.62 -7.72
C VAL A 110 -12.47 6.64 -8.20
N LEU A 111 -13.40 6.01 -7.47
CA LEU A 111 -14.82 6.02 -7.80
C LEU A 111 -15.42 7.43 -7.79
N LEU A 112 -15.09 8.25 -6.78
CA LEU A 112 -15.56 9.63 -6.68
C LEU A 112 -14.99 10.51 -7.79
N ALA A 113 -13.70 10.37 -8.10
CA ALA A 113 -13.07 11.08 -9.20
C ALA A 113 -13.71 10.72 -10.56
N LEU A 114 -13.97 9.44 -10.80
CA LEU A 114 -14.63 9.01 -12.04
C LEU A 114 -16.08 9.49 -12.13
N LYS A 115 -16.81 9.49 -11.00
CA LYS A 115 -18.19 9.99 -10.93
C LYS A 115 -18.28 11.49 -11.24
N GLY A 116 -17.33 12.29 -10.75
CA GLY A 116 -17.26 13.73 -11.05
C GLY A 116 -17.10 14.02 -12.55
N ASN A 117 -16.21 13.27 -13.22
CA ASN A 117 -15.95 13.45 -14.65
C ASN A 117 -17.14 13.05 -15.56
N HIS A 118 -18.00 12.12 -15.13
CA HIS A 118 -19.21 11.76 -15.87
C HIS A 118 -20.26 12.88 -15.86
N GLN A 119 -20.41 13.58 -14.71
CA GLN A 119 -21.36 14.69 -14.61
C GLN A 119 -20.95 15.92 -15.44
N GLU A 120 -19.65 16.19 -15.54
CA GLU A 120 -19.12 17.27 -16.36
C GLU A 120 -19.30 16.98 -17.87
N SER A 121 -19.09 15.73 -18.30
CA SER A 121 -19.29 15.33 -19.71
C SER A 121 -20.76 15.34 -20.12
N ASP A 122 -21.69 14.95 -19.24
CA ASP A 122 -23.13 15.00 -19.51
C ASP A 122 -23.66 16.45 -19.57
N GLN A 123 -23.17 17.36 -18.72
CA GLN A 123 -23.57 18.77 -18.78
C GLN A 123 -23.09 19.48 -20.06
N VAL A 124 -21.85 19.24 -20.50
CA VAL A 124 -21.32 19.83 -21.74
C VAL A 124 -22.07 19.30 -22.97
N THR A 125 -22.43 18.01 -22.99
CA THR A 125 -23.21 17.41 -24.08
C THR A 125 -24.65 17.94 -24.11
N ALA A 126 -25.31 18.08 -22.95
CA ALA A 126 -26.66 18.61 -22.85
C ALA A 126 -26.75 20.11 -23.17
N ALA A 127 -25.72 20.90 -22.84
CA ALA A 127 -25.64 22.31 -23.21
C ALA A 127 -25.45 22.51 -24.72
N GLY A 128 -24.58 21.72 -25.36
CA GLY A 128 -24.36 21.79 -26.80
C GLY A 128 -25.58 21.38 -27.64
N GLN A 129 -26.44 20.50 -27.15
CA GLN A 129 -27.66 20.08 -27.84
C GLN A 129 -28.78 21.14 -27.81
N LYS A 130 -28.72 22.07 -26.85
CA LYS A 130 -29.71 23.15 -26.70
C LYS A 130 -29.50 24.30 -27.70
N ASP A 131 -28.25 24.52 -28.14
CA ASP A 131 -27.89 25.55 -29.13
C ASP A 131 -28.12 25.13 -30.60
N LEU A 132 -28.51 23.87 -30.84
CA LEU A 132 -28.77 23.31 -32.18
C LEU A 132 -30.26 23.13 -32.51
N SER A 133 -31.16 23.58 -31.63
CA SER A 133 -32.60 23.60 -31.93
C SER A 133 -32.97 24.97 -32.55
N PRO A 134 -33.47 25.01 -33.79
CA PRO A 134 -33.81 26.25 -34.50
C PRO A 134 -35.07 26.95 -33.95
#